data_AF-A0A928SV77-F1
#
_entry.id   AF-A0A928SV77-F1
#
_cell.length_a   1.000
_cell.length_b   1.000
_cell.length_c   1.000
_cell.angle_alpha   90.00
_cell.angle_beta   90.00
_cell.angle_gamma   90.00
#
_symmetry.space_group_name_H-M   'P 1'
#
loop_
_entity.id
_entity.type
_entity.pdbx_description
1 polymer ?
#
loop_
_entity_poly.entity_id
_entity_poly.type
_entity_poly.pdbx_seq_one_letter_code
_entity_poly.pdbx_strand_id
1 'polypeptide(L)'
;MDPEIKSSLDALGITPKNYRVLMLLPLVYVAWADGHMDEVEIAVLDDIAKERFMLDARGLAILDGWLGAPIPKQYFDEGMQTLFLMAQTETGEPLVHAEDLHELLSHAEAVARATAASLDSPTNVSPEEEAALAEIAGLLHLDNGVSWRRLLDELDAGPASVARGRAPKSRRA
;
A
#
# COMPACT_ATOMS: atom_id res chain seq x y z
N MET A 1 16.93 -10.00 -9.28
CA MET A 1 16.05 -9.64 -8.15
C MET A 1 16.91 -9.61 -6.90
N ASP A 2 16.79 -8.52 -6.14
CA ASP A 2 17.43 -8.34 -4.84
C ASP A 2 17.04 -9.49 -3.86
N PRO A 3 17.98 -10.07 -3.10
CA PRO A 3 17.67 -11.10 -2.09
C PRO A 3 16.64 -10.67 -1.04
N GLU A 4 16.63 -9.39 -0.64
CA GLU A 4 15.68 -8.85 0.33
C GLU A 4 14.25 -8.82 -0.22
N ILE A 5 14.09 -8.35 -1.47
CA ILE A 5 12.80 -8.39 -2.19
C ILE A 5 12.32 -9.84 -2.31
N LYS A 6 13.21 -10.75 -2.69
CA LYS A 6 12.85 -12.17 -2.83
C LYS A 6 12.38 -12.75 -1.49
N SER A 7 13.10 -12.49 -0.40
CA SER A 7 12.72 -12.98 0.93
C SER A 7 11.36 -12.43 1.37
N SER A 8 11.08 -11.16 1.06
CA SER A 8 9.81 -10.51 1.41
C SER A 8 8.65 -11.09 0.60
N LEU A 9 8.83 -11.33 -0.71
CA LEU A 9 7.84 -12.03 -1.54
C LEU A 9 7.57 -13.46 -1.02
N ASP A 10 8.62 -14.21 -0.66
CA ASP A 10 8.49 -15.57 -0.15
C ASP A 10 7.67 -15.61 1.16
N ALA A 11 7.85 -14.61 2.04
CA ALA A 11 7.08 -14.48 3.28
C ALA A 11 5.58 -14.27 3.02
N LEU A 12 5.25 -13.58 1.93
CA LEU A 12 3.87 -13.38 1.45
C LEU A 12 3.34 -14.59 0.65
N GLY A 13 4.12 -15.66 0.50
CA GLY A 13 3.75 -16.80 -0.35
C GLY A 13 3.76 -16.50 -1.86
N ILE A 14 4.30 -15.34 -2.23
CA ILE A 14 4.43 -14.83 -3.59
C ILE A 14 5.83 -15.19 -4.13
N THR A 15 5.92 -15.40 -5.43
CA THR A 15 7.16 -15.68 -6.13
C THR A 15 7.48 -14.58 -7.13
N PRO A 16 8.72 -14.50 -7.63
CA PRO A 16 9.05 -13.55 -8.69
C PRO A 16 8.23 -13.71 -9.97
N LYS A 17 7.57 -14.85 -10.20
CA LYS A 17 6.77 -15.09 -11.41
C LYS A 17 5.35 -14.54 -11.31
N ASN A 18 4.80 -14.46 -10.10
CA ASN A 18 3.43 -14.02 -9.84
C ASN A 18 3.39 -12.75 -8.97
N TYR A 19 4.49 -11.99 -8.91
CA TYR A 19 4.57 -10.76 -8.12
C TYR A 19 3.48 -9.73 -8.48
N ARG A 20 2.95 -9.77 -9.71
CA ARG A 20 1.89 -8.86 -10.16
C ARG A 20 0.63 -8.95 -9.30
N VAL A 21 0.37 -10.09 -8.64
CA VAL A 21 -0.74 -10.19 -7.69
C VAL A 21 -0.56 -9.20 -6.54
N LEU A 22 0.69 -8.91 -6.13
CA LEU A 22 0.97 -7.96 -5.06
C LEU A 22 0.47 -6.55 -5.38
N MET A 23 0.40 -6.17 -6.65
CA MET A 23 -0.15 -4.89 -7.09
C MET A 23 -1.65 -4.75 -6.76
N LEU A 24 -2.38 -5.86 -6.59
CA LEU A 24 -3.79 -5.83 -6.22
C LEU A 24 -4.01 -5.68 -4.71
N LEU A 25 -2.99 -5.94 -3.89
CA LEU A 25 -3.10 -5.92 -2.44
C LEU A 25 -3.70 -4.61 -1.88
N PRO A 26 -3.25 -3.40 -2.27
CA PRO A 26 -3.85 -2.17 -1.79
C PRO A 26 -5.29 -1.94 -2.24
N LEU A 27 -5.64 -2.39 -3.44
CA LEU A 27 -7.02 -2.27 -3.94
C LEU A 27 -7.96 -3.16 -3.12
N VAL A 28 -7.54 -4.40 -2.86
CA VAL A 28 -8.30 -5.35 -2.05
C VAL A 28 -8.38 -4.91 -0.59
N TYR A 29 -7.33 -4.28 -0.05
CA TYR A 29 -7.33 -3.74 1.31
C TYR A 29 -8.36 -2.60 1.46
N VAL A 30 -8.45 -1.70 0.48
CA VAL A 30 -9.44 -0.61 0.48
C VAL A 30 -10.86 -1.16 0.40
N ALA A 31 -11.11 -2.12 -0.49
CA ALA A 31 -12.42 -2.78 -0.62
C ALA A 31 -12.85 -3.58 0.62
N TRP A 32 -11.96 -3.82 1.59
CA TRP A 32 -12.29 -4.45 2.87
C TRP A 32 -12.35 -3.43 4.02
N ALA A 33 -12.14 -2.13 3.76
CA ALA A 33 -11.89 -1.15 4.80
C ALA A 33 -13.07 -0.99 5.78
N ASP A 34 -14.30 -1.11 5.30
CA ASP A 34 -15.52 -1.06 6.12
C ASP A 34 -15.88 -2.41 6.76
N GLY A 35 -15.10 -3.46 6.49
CA GLY A 35 -15.26 -4.81 7.01
C GLY A 35 -16.14 -5.73 6.16
N HIS A 36 -16.66 -5.27 5.02
CA HIS A 36 -17.30 -6.11 4.01
C HIS A 36 -16.75 -5.82 2.61
N MET A 37 -16.96 -6.73 1.66
CA MET A 37 -16.69 -6.48 0.25
C MET A 37 -17.91 -6.94 -0.54
N ASP A 38 -18.40 -6.09 -1.44
CA ASP A 38 -19.59 -6.38 -2.23
C ASP A 38 -19.28 -7.01 -3.60
N GLU A 39 -20.32 -7.53 -4.27
CA GLU A 39 -20.16 -8.18 -5.59
C GLU A 39 -19.67 -7.22 -6.68
N VAL A 40 -19.91 -5.91 -6.55
CA VAL A 40 -19.48 -4.89 -7.50
C VAL A 40 -17.98 -4.64 -7.37
N GLU A 41 -17.47 -4.51 -6.14
CA GLU A 41 -16.04 -4.39 -5.85
C GLU A 41 -15.26 -5.59 -6.33
N ILE A 42 -15.78 -6.79 -6.05
CA ILE A 42 -15.20 -8.05 -6.53
C ILE A 42 -15.10 -8.02 -8.06
N ALA A 43 -16.17 -7.64 -8.76
CA ALA A 43 -16.17 -7.57 -10.22
C ALA A 43 -15.15 -6.56 -10.76
N VAL A 44 -15.03 -5.37 -10.14
CA VAL A 44 -14.04 -4.36 -10.52
C VAL A 44 -12.61 -4.86 -10.30
N LEU A 45 -12.34 -5.50 -9.15
CA LEU A 45 -11.03 -6.10 -8.85
C LEU A 45 -10.66 -7.20 -9.86
N ASP A 46 -11.64 -8.02 -10.22
CA ASP A 46 -11.51 -9.07 -11.24
C ASP A 46 -11.17 -8.51 -12.61
N ASP A 47 -11.84 -7.43 -13.03
CA ASP A 47 -11.60 -6.77 -14.31
C ASP A 47 -10.21 -6.13 -14.34
N ILE A 48 -9.82 -5.43 -13.27
CA ILE A 48 -8.46 -4.88 -13.12
C ILE A 48 -7.41 -6.01 -13.19
N ALA A 49 -7.62 -7.12 -12.50
CA ALA A 49 -6.71 -8.26 -12.51
C ALA A 49 -6.53 -8.84 -13.93
N LYS A 50 -7.62 -9.00 -14.68
CA LYS A 50 -7.63 -9.55 -16.05
C LYS A 50 -7.00 -8.58 -17.06
N GLU A 51 -7.37 -7.31 -17.01
CA GLU A 51 -6.96 -6.32 -18.01
C GLU A 51 -5.53 -5.82 -17.82
N ARG A 52 -5.06 -5.72 -16.57
CA ARG A 52 -3.78 -5.04 -16.27
C ARG A 52 -2.67 -5.97 -15.80
N PHE A 53 -3.00 -7.01 -15.05
CA PHE A 53 -1.99 -7.77 -14.31
C PHE A 53 -1.72 -9.17 -14.85
N MET A 54 -2.55 -9.68 -15.76
CA MET A 54 -2.34 -10.97 -16.47
C MET A 54 -1.86 -12.07 -15.52
N LEU A 55 -2.59 -12.28 -14.43
CA LEU A 55 -2.19 -13.20 -13.37
C LEU A 55 -2.13 -14.65 -13.88
N ASP A 56 -1.13 -15.40 -13.41
CA ASP A 56 -1.11 -16.85 -13.59
C ASP A 56 -2.06 -17.55 -12.60
N ALA A 57 -2.22 -18.87 -12.73
CA ALA A 57 -3.09 -19.64 -11.86
C ALA A 57 -2.76 -19.52 -10.37
N ARG A 58 -1.49 -19.28 -10.02
CA ARG A 58 -1.08 -19.11 -8.62
C ARG A 58 -1.38 -17.71 -8.12
N GLY A 59 -1.18 -16.69 -8.96
CA GLY A 59 -1.61 -15.32 -8.67
C GLY A 59 -3.12 -15.23 -8.47
N LEU A 60 -3.90 -15.88 -9.34
CA LEU A 60 -5.36 -15.95 -9.19
C LEU A 60 -5.78 -16.62 -7.88
N ALA A 61 -5.16 -17.74 -7.51
CA ALA A 61 -5.47 -18.41 -6.23
C ALA A 61 -5.15 -17.56 -4.99
N ILE A 62 -4.14 -16.68 -5.08
CA ILE A 62 -3.83 -15.73 -4.01
C ILE A 62 -4.89 -14.63 -3.95
N LEU A 63 -5.25 -14.06 -5.11
CA LEU A 63 -6.32 -13.06 -5.21
C LEU A 63 -7.64 -13.61 -4.66
N ASP A 64 -8.05 -14.81 -5.06
CA ASP A 64 -9.26 -15.48 -4.56
C ASP A 64 -9.26 -15.58 -3.03
N GLY A 65 -8.09 -15.84 -2.43
CA GLY A 65 -7.93 -15.86 -0.98
C GLY A 65 -8.16 -14.50 -0.32
N TRP A 66 -7.68 -13.42 -0.94
CA TRP A 66 -7.90 -12.05 -0.44
C TRP A 66 -9.33 -11.55 -0.68
N LEU A 67 -9.98 -11.99 -1.76
CA LEU A 67 -11.40 -11.66 -2.01
C LEU A 67 -12.33 -12.43 -1.04
N GLY A 68 -11.91 -13.59 -0.56
CA GLY A 68 -12.71 -14.41 0.36
C GLY A 68 -12.64 -14.02 1.83
N ALA A 69 -11.66 -13.20 2.25
CA ALA A 69 -11.50 -12.77 3.64
C ALA A 69 -10.68 -11.48 3.78
N PRO A 70 -10.95 -10.66 4.80
CA PRO A 70 -10.16 -9.46 5.09
C PRO A 70 -8.67 -9.76 5.25
N ILE A 71 -7.84 -8.88 4.70
CA ILE A 71 -6.38 -9.01 4.76
C ILE A 71 -5.90 -8.65 6.18
N PRO A 72 -5.13 -9.52 6.86
CA PRO A 72 -4.53 -9.17 8.14
C PRO A 72 -3.59 -7.97 8.01
N LYS A 73 -3.66 -7.02 8.94
CA LYS A 73 -2.89 -5.77 8.89
C LYS A 73 -1.38 -5.98 8.70
N GLN A 74 -0.81 -6.95 9.42
CA GLN A 74 0.62 -7.27 9.29
C GLN A 74 0.98 -7.74 7.87
N TYR A 75 0.13 -8.56 7.25
CA TYR A 75 0.35 -9.04 5.88
C TYR A 75 0.26 -7.89 4.87
N PHE A 76 -0.69 -6.97 5.09
CA PHE A 76 -0.79 -5.75 4.29
C PHE A 76 0.47 -4.89 4.39
N ASP A 77 0.95 -4.62 5.60
CA ASP A 77 2.15 -3.79 5.84
C ASP A 77 3.40 -4.37 5.19
N GLU A 78 3.61 -5.68 5.35
CA GLU A 78 4.72 -6.40 4.71
C GLU A 78 4.62 -6.34 3.18
N GLY A 79 3.42 -6.45 2.62
CA GLY A 79 3.17 -6.32 1.19
C GLY A 79 3.44 -4.92 0.63
N MET A 80 2.98 -3.88 1.33
CA MET A 80 3.22 -2.49 0.94
C MET A 80 4.68 -2.12 1.00
N GLN A 81 5.40 -2.56 2.05
CA GLN A 81 6.84 -2.38 2.13
C GLN A 81 7.57 -3.10 0.98
N THR A 82 7.13 -4.31 0.63
CA THR A 82 7.69 -5.07 -0.50
C THR A 82 7.48 -4.35 -1.83
N LEU A 83 6.28 -3.82 -2.09
CA LEU A 83 5.99 -3.01 -3.29
C LEU A 83 6.89 -1.79 -3.39
N PHE A 84 7.04 -1.06 -2.28
CA PHE A 84 7.91 0.11 -2.22
C PHE A 84 9.38 -0.26 -2.50
N LEU A 85 9.90 -1.33 -1.88
CA LEU A 85 11.26 -1.82 -2.14
C LEU A 85 11.46 -2.24 -3.61
N MET A 86 10.45 -2.84 -4.24
CA MET A 86 10.49 -3.19 -5.65
C MET A 86 10.57 -1.97 -6.57
N ALA A 87 9.83 -0.91 -6.24
CA ALA A 87 9.86 0.35 -6.98
C ALA A 87 11.17 1.14 -6.80
N GLN A 88 11.80 1.02 -5.63
CA GLN A 88 13.07 1.69 -5.31
C GLN A 88 14.31 0.94 -5.83
N THR A 89 14.15 -0.27 -6.39
CA THR A 89 15.29 -1.07 -6.82
C THR A 89 15.92 -0.48 -8.09
N GLU A 90 17.14 0.03 -7.94
CA GLU A 90 17.93 0.54 -9.08
C GLU A 90 18.76 -0.56 -9.77
N THR A 91 18.74 -1.78 -9.23
CA THR A 91 19.56 -2.90 -9.72
C THR A 91 18.76 -3.85 -10.60
N GLY A 92 19.14 -3.92 -11.88
CA GLY A 92 18.46 -4.74 -12.88
C GLY A 92 17.26 -4.04 -13.52
N GLU A 93 16.42 -4.81 -14.22
CA GLU A 93 15.15 -4.29 -14.73
C GLU A 93 14.13 -4.22 -13.58
N PRO A 94 13.60 -3.02 -13.26
CA PRO A 94 12.62 -2.87 -12.20
C PRO A 94 11.34 -3.64 -12.55
N LEU A 95 10.81 -4.36 -11.56
CA LEU A 95 9.57 -5.12 -11.73
C LEU A 95 8.32 -4.27 -11.52
N VAL A 96 8.48 -3.19 -10.75
CA VAL A 96 7.48 -2.16 -10.47
C VAL A 96 8.21 -0.84 -10.67
N HIS A 97 7.60 0.08 -11.40
CA HIS A 97 8.10 1.43 -11.60
C HIS A 97 7.47 2.38 -10.58
N ALA A 98 8.13 3.51 -10.31
CA ALA A 98 7.56 4.52 -9.39
C ALA A 98 6.22 5.07 -9.89
N GLU A 99 6.07 5.18 -11.21
CA GLU A 99 4.82 5.57 -11.87
C GLU A 99 3.68 4.57 -11.58
N ASP A 100 4.00 3.28 -11.49
CA ASP A 100 3.02 2.25 -11.19
C ASP A 100 2.42 2.44 -9.78
N LEU A 101 3.18 3.00 -8.83
CA LEU A 101 2.69 3.28 -7.47
C LEU A 101 1.62 4.39 -7.47
N HIS A 102 1.81 5.43 -8.28
CA HIS A 102 0.82 6.50 -8.45
C HIS A 102 -0.46 5.98 -9.11
N GLU A 103 -0.32 5.13 -10.14
CA GLU A 103 -1.47 4.47 -10.76
C GLU A 103 -2.19 3.54 -9.77
N LEU A 104 -1.44 2.87 -8.89
CA LEU A 104 -1.99 1.98 -7.86
C LEU A 104 -2.99 2.68 -6.94
N LEU A 105 -2.62 3.87 -6.45
CA LEU A 105 -3.50 4.66 -5.60
C LEU A 105 -4.75 5.11 -6.37
N SER A 106 -4.60 5.49 -7.63
CA SER A 106 -5.73 5.85 -8.49
C SER A 106 -6.69 4.69 -8.72
N HIS A 107 -6.17 3.47 -8.88
CA HIS A 107 -7.01 2.27 -9.00
C HIS A 107 -7.69 1.91 -7.69
N ALA A 108 -7.01 2.05 -6.54
CA ALA A 108 -7.60 1.83 -5.24
C ALA A 108 -8.76 2.80 -4.99
N GLU A 109 -8.61 4.07 -5.38
CA GLU A 109 -9.69 5.05 -5.34
C GLU A 109 -10.85 4.66 -6.27
N ALA A 110 -10.57 4.15 -7.47
CA ALA A 110 -11.60 3.69 -8.39
C ALA A 110 -12.42 2.52 -7.83
N VAL A 111 -11.78 1.60 -7.10
CA VAL A 111 -12.45 0.51 -6.38
C VAL A 111 -13.38 1.06 -5.30
N ALA A 112 -12.89 1.93 -4.43
CA ALA A 112 -13.70 2.55 -3.38
C ALA A 112 -14.90 3.35 -3.93
N ARG A 113 -14.75 3.92 -5.14
CA ARG A 113 -15.84 4.67 -5.79
C ARG A 113 -16.83 3.77 -6.54
N ALA A 114 -16.49 2.51 -6.81
CA ALA A 114 -17.34 1.62 -7.60
C ALA A 114 -18.67 1.29 -6.88
N THR A 115 -18.68 1.34 -5.55
CA THR A 115 -19.83 1.06 -4.68
C THR A 115 -20.72 2.27 -4.42
N ALA A 116 -20.40 3.44 -5.00
CA ALA A 116 -21.17 4.68 -4.86
C ALA A 116 -22.52 4.60 -5.60
N ALA A 117 -23.38 3.68 -5.18
CA ALA A 117 -24.71 3.38 -5.71
C ALA A 117 -25.83 3.80 -4.75
N SER A 118 -25.55 4.66 -3.74
CA SER A 118 -26.62 5.34 -3.01
C SER A 118 -27.07 6.57 -3.79
N LEU A 119 -28.35 6.62 -4.13
CA LEU A 119 -29.04 7.71 -4.85
C LEU A 119 -28.85 9.10 -4.21
N ASP A 120 -28.38 9.17 -2.96
CA ASP A 120 -28.18 10.41 -2.21
C ASP A 120 -26.74 10.96 -2.25
N SER A 121 -25.73 10.19 -2.66
CA SER A 121 -24.33 10.68 -2.76
C SER A 121 -23.47 9.82 -3.73
N PRO A 122 -23.58 10.05 -5.05
CA PRO A 122 -22.93 9.25 -6.11
C PRO A 122 -21.39 9.42 -6.19
N THR A 123 -20.76 9.99 -5.17
CA THR A 123 -19.30 10.20 -5.10
C THR A 123 -18.72 9.82 -3.74
N ASN A 124 -19.51 9.25 -2.83
CA ASN A 124 -19.11 9.08 -1.44
C ASN A 124 -18.24 7.83 -1.29
N VAL A 125 -16.96 8.05 -1.05
CA VAL A 125 -16.08 7.08 -0.42
C VAL A 125 -16.40 7.10 1.07
N SER A 126 -16.49 5.94 1.72
CA SER A 126 -16.73 5.86 3.15
C SER A 126 -15.54 6.43 3.95
N PRO A 127 -15.74 6.91 5.19
CA PRO A 127 -14.63 7.34 6.05
C PRO A 127 -13.55 6.26 6.25
N GLU A 128 -13.96 4.99 6.29
CA GLU A 128 -13.09 3.83 6.43
C GLU A 128 -12.21 3.64 5.18
N GLU A 129 -12.79 3.71 3.99
CA GLU A 129 -12.05 3.64 2.72
C GLU A 129 -11.15 4.87 2.53
N GLU A 130 -11.60 6.09 2.90
CA GLU A 130 -10.76 7.29 2.90
C GLU A 130 -9.54 7.11 3.80
N ALA A 131 -9.72 6.51 4.98
CA ALA A 131 -8.62 6.21 5.89
C ALA A 131 -7.66 5.16 5.30
N ALA A 132 -8.17 4.11 4.66
CA ALA A 132 -7.36 3.11 3.98
C ALA A 132 -6.56 3.70 2.80
N LEU A 133 -7.17 4.57 2.00
CA LEU A 133 -6.50 5.30 0.91
C LEU A 133 -5.40 6.22 1.44
N ALA A 134 -5.65 6.95 2.53
CA ALA A 134 -4.64 7.79 3.17
C ALA A 134 -3.47 6.97 3.73
N GLU A 135 -3.76 5.80 4.30
CA GLU A 135 -2.74 4.87 4.77
C GLU A 135 -1.87 4.34 3.61
N ILE A 136 -2.48 3.92 2.51
CA ILE A 136 -1.76 3.48 1.29
C ILE A 136 -0.87 4.60 0.77
N ALA A 137 -1.41 5.82 0.65
CA ALA A 137 -0.63 6.97 0.19
C ALA A 137 0.60 7.21 1.07
N GLY A 138 0.44 7.14 2.40
CA GLY A 138 1.53 7.29 3.36
C GLY A 138 2.59 6.18 3.27
N LEU A 139 2.18 4.92 3.08
CA LEU A 139 3.09 3.78 2.92
C LEU A 139 3.85 3.81 1.59
N LEU A 140 3.24 4.36 0.54
CA LEU A 140 3.88 4.54 -0.76
C LEU A 140 4.66 5.87 -0.88
N HIS A 141 4.64 6.70 0.17
CA HIS A 141 5.24 8.04 0.19
C HIS A 141 4.72 8.96 -0.94
N LEU A 142 3.45 8.80 -1.34
CA LEU A 142 2.80 9.54 -2.42
C LEU A 142 2.10 10.82 -1.94
N ASP A 143 2.24 11.16 -0.67
CA ASP A 143 1.61 12.31 -0.02
C ASP A 143 2.21 13.65 -0.49
N ASN A 144 1.81 14.04 -1.70
CA ASN A 144 1.56 15.39 -2.25
C ASN A 144 2.37 16.54 -1.65
N GLY A 145 3.69 16.38 -1.54
CA GLY A 145 4.59 17.43 -1.08
C GLY A 145 4.58 17.70 0.43
N VAL A 146 3.80 16.97 1.24
CA VAL A 146 3.88 17.03 2.71
C VAL A 146 5.10 16.28 3.19
N SER A 147 5.36 15.10 2.63
CA SER A 147 6.61 14.35 2.84
C SER A 147 7.82 15.18 2.40
N TRP A 148 7.79 15.81 1.21
CA TRP A 148 8.85 16.71 0.75
C TRP A 148 9.02 17.97 1.62
N ARG A 149 7.95 18.63 2.05
CA ARG A 149 8.04 19.79 2.96
C ARG A 149 8.65 19.40 4.30
N ARG A 150 8.25 18.26 4.86
CA ARG A 150 8.79 17.75 6.12
C ARG A 150 10.28 17.41 6.00
N LEU A 151 10.69 16.81 4.89
CA LEU A 151 12.09 16.49 4.61
C LEU A 151 12.93 17.76 4.40
N LEU A 152 12.38 18.78 3.73
CA LEU A 152 12.98 20.11 3.64
C LEU A 152 13.09 20.79 5.00
N ASP A 153 12.05 20.73 5.84
CA ASP A 153 12.07 21.28 7.20
C ASP A 153 13.11 20.57 8.09
N GLU A 154 13.31 19.25 7.93
CA GLU A 154 14.33 18.47 8.64
C GLU A 154 15.77 18.80 8.19
N LEU A 155 15.97 19.06 6.90
CA LEU A 155 17.26 19.49 6.35
C LEU A 155 17.60 20.93 6.76
N ASP A 156 16.60 21.82 6.79
CA ASP A 156 16.74 23.21 7.25
C ASP A 156 16.93 23.29 8.78
N ALA A 157 16.40 22.34 9.55
CA ALA A 157 16.60 22.24 10.99
C ALA A 157 18.03 21.82 11.40
N GLY A 158 18.80 21.22 10.48
CA GLY A 158 20.18 20.79 10.69
C GLY A 158 20.37 19.68 11.74
N PRO A 159 21.53 18.97 11.76
CA PRO A 159 21.78 17.87 12.69
C PRO A 159 22.12 18.40 14.10
N ALA A 160 21.12 18.88 14.84
CA ALA A 160 21.33 19.32 16.23
C ALA A 160 20.05 19.27 17.10
N SER A 161 19.37 18.13 17.22
CA SER A 161 18.37 17.97 18.31
C SER A 161 18.12 16.53 18.78
N VAL A 162 19.13 15.67 18.78
CA VAL A 162 19.05 14.37 19.49
C VAL A 162 20.21 14.24 20.47
N ALA A 163 20.41 15.25 21.33
CA ALA A 163 21.26 15.11 22.51
C ALA A 163 21.03 16.24 23.52
N ARG A 164 20.12 16.01 24.48
CA ARG A 164 20.42 16.06 25.94
C ARG A 164 19.15 16.10 26.78
N GLY A 165 19.02 15.11 27.66
CA GLY A 165 18.01 15.13 28.72
C GLY A 165 18.08 13.98 29.72
N ARG A 166 19.22 13.31 29.90
CA ARG A 166 19.42 12.38 31.03
C ARG A 166 19.99 13.18 32.21
N ALA A 167 19.18 13.35 33.25
CA ALA A 167 19.62 13.87 34.56
C ALA A 167 20.71 12.98 35.18
N PRO A 168 21.53 13.52 36.11
CA PRO A 168 21.31 13.12 37.50
C PRO A 168 21.62 14.16 38.60
N LYS A 169 20.74 14.13 39.62
CA LYS A 169 20.93 14.21 41.10
C LYS A 169 22.06 15.05 41.75
N SER A 170 21.59 15.91 42.68
CA SER A 170 22.16 16.26 44.01
C SER A 170 23.45 17.12 44.04
N ARG A 171 23.70 18.05 44.98
CA ARG A 171 23.45 18.10 46.44
C ARG A 171 23.41 19.56 46.95
N ARG A 172 22.79 19.69 48.13
CA ARG A 172 22.82 20.80 49.11
C ARG A 172 24.20 21.46 49.30
N ALA A 173 24.19 22.77 49.54
CA ALA A 173 24.68 23.40 50.77
C ALA A 173 23.95 24.74 50.96
#